data_AF-A0A7W7SJ73-F1
#
_entry.id   AF-A0A7W7SJ73-F1
#
_cell.length_a   1.000
_cell.length_b   1.000
_cell.length_c   1.000
_cell.angle_alpha   90.00
_cell.angle_beta   90.00
_cell.angle_gamma   90.00
#
_symmetry.space_group_name_H-M   'P 1'
#
loop_
_entity.id
_entity.type
_entity.pdbx_description
1 polymer ?
#
loop_
_entity_poly.entity_id
_entity_poly.type
_entity_poly.pdbx_seq_one_letter_code
_entity_poly.pdbx_strand_id
1 'polypeptide(L)'
;MAKKLLLETSASVTDISFMVGYNSLGTFTSRFTRSVGVPPARFRMMSELGMAATPSALRGGGPTGHTGTVEGELYVPETDLPIRIYVAAFKESIPEGQPKACDILDKTGPYRLTGLPDGQWFVRAAVVSRVPVEPRPWVRQPLFVGSSHRPVVISAGGTVEADVMTRPLSKLDIPILLALPELDGRKPLEVGLPAQRVVRLARSPGISRSG
;
A
#
# COMPACT_ATOMS: atom_id res chain seq x y z
N MET A 1 16.66 -5.72 -1.14
CA MET A 1 17.37 -5.97 -2.43
C MET A 1 16.49 -6.69 -3.45
N ALA A 2 15.95 -7.87 -3.14
CA ALA A 2 15.16 -8.68 -4.09
C ALA A 2 13.95 -7.95 -4.72
N LYS A 3 13.12 -7.25 -3.93
CA LYS A 3 11.99 -6.44 -4.46
C LYS A 3 12.46 -5.43 -5.50
N LYS A 4 13.54 -4.70 -5.20
CA LYS A 4 14.15 -3.71 -6.11
C LYS A 4 14.58 -4.36 -7.42
N LEU A 5 15.25 -5.51 -7.38
CA LEU A 5 15.66 -6.22 -8.60
C LEU A 5 14.46 -6.74 -9.41
N LEU A 6 13.41 -7.24 -8.74
CA LEU A 6 12.18 -7.68 -9.42
C LEU A 6 11.48 -6.54 -10.18
N LEU A 7 11.59 -5.33 -9.64
CA LEU A 7 10.96 -4.12 -10.13
C LEU A 7 11.79 -3.36 -11.17
N GLU A 8 13.10 -3.47 -11.12
CA GLU A 8 14.02 -2.63 -11.92
C GLU A 8 14.72 -3.40 -13.04
N THR A 9 14.57 -4.71 -13.07
CA THR A 9 15.26 -5.58 -14.02
C THR A 9 14.31 -6.59 -14.64
N SER A 10 14.61 -6.96 -15.89
CA SER A 10 13.97 -8.06 -16.61
C SER A 10 14.55 -9.44 -16.26
N ALA A 11 15.52 -9.52 -15.33
CA ALA A 11 16.15 -10.77 -14.94
C ALA A 11 15.12 -11.78 -14.42
N SER A 12 15.32 -13.07 -14.68
CA SER A 12 14.38 -14.09 -14.22
C SER A 12 14.34 -14.15 -12.68
N VAL A 13 13.25 -14.66 -12.11
CA VAL A 13 13.15 -14.86 -10.66
C VAL A 13 14.29 -15.77 -10.16
N THR A 14 14.68 -16.75 -10.97
CA THR A 14 15.82 -17.63 -10.73
C THR A 14 17.12 -16.85 -10.65
N ASP A 15 17.43 -15.98 -11.62
CA ASP A 15 18.66 -15.19 -11.62
C ASP A 15 18.70 -14.22 -10.43
N ILE A 16 17.57 -13.60 -10.11
CA ILE A 16 17.45 -12.71 -8.93
C ILE A 16 17.71 -13.48 -7.64
N SER A 17 17.24 -14.72 -7.53
CA SER A 17 17.49 -15.55 -6.36
C SER A 17 18.99 -15.78 -6.12
N PHE A 18 19.75 -16.03 -7.19
CA PHE A 18 21.20 -16.20 -7.10
C PHE A 18 21.93 -14.87 -6.86
N MET A 19 21.51 -13.78 -7.52
CA MET A 19 22.08 -12.44 -7.32
C MET A 19 21.96 -11.95 -5.87
N VAL A 20 20.91 -12.36 -5.15
CA VAL A 20 20.72 -12.02 -3.73
C VAL A 20 21.24 -13.10 -2.76
N GLY A 21 22.01 -14.07 -3.27
CA GLY A 21 22.78 -15.02 -2.46
C GLY A 21 22.03 -16.27 -1.99
N TYR A 22 20.89 -16.63 -2.61
CA TYR A 22 20.22 -17.89 -2.31
C TYR A 22 20.79 -19.02 -3.17
N ASN A 23 20.96 -20.20 -2.57
CA ASN A 23 21.42 -21.41 -3.26
C ASN A 23 20.28 -22.23 -3.90
N SER A 24 19.02 -21.81 -3.71
CA SER A 24 17.87 -22.44 -4.36
C SER A 24 16.72 -21.45 -4.58
N LEU A 25 16.04 -21.61 -5.71
CA LEU A 25 14.83 -20.85 -6.03
C LEU A 25 13.69 -21.11 -5.02
N GLY A 26 13.58 -22.36 -4.53
CA GLY A 26 12.55 -22.74 -3.55
C GLY A 26 12.71 -21.97 -2.24
N THR A 27 13.91 -21.95 -1.66
CA THR A 27 14.18 -21.21 -0.42
C THR A 27 13.96 -19.71 -0.59
N PHE A 28 14.43 -19.15 -1.71
CA PHE A 28 14.18 -17.75 -2.04
C PHE A 28 12.68 -17.45 -2.13
N THR A 29 11.93 -18.25 -2.88
CA THR A 29 10.49 -18.06 -3.09
C THR A 29 9.72 -18.14 -1.79
N SER A 30 10.00 -19.14 -0.94
CA SER A 30 9.36 -19.27 0.37
C SER A 30 9.68 -18.09 1.29
N ARG A 31 10.96 -17.68 1.37
CA ARG A 31 11.36 -16.52 2.19
C ARG A 31 10.77 -15.22 1.67
N PHE A 32 10.80 -15.00 0.35
CA PHE A 32 10.21 -13.83 -0.27
C PHE A 32 8.70 -13.80 -0.05
N THR A 33 7.99 -14.91 -0.26
CA THR A 33 6.53 -14.98 -0.08
C THR A 33 6.14 -14.78 1.37
N ARG A 34 6.88 -15.37 2.32
CA ARG A 34 6.64 -15.13 3.75
C ARG A 34 6.83 -13.66 4.11
N SER A 35 7.86 -13.03 3.55
CA SER A 35 8.20 -11.64 3.81
C SER A 35 7.21 -10.66 3.14
N VAL A 36 6.92 -10.85 1.86
CA VAL A 36 6.17 -9.92 1.00
C VAL A 36 4.67 -10.24 0.91
N GLY A 37 4.26 -11.45 1.29
CA GLY A 37 2.89 -11.93 1.25
C GLY A 37 2.45 -12.51 -0.09
N VAL A 38 3.22 -12.31 -1.16
CA VAL A 38 2.95 -12.87 -2.50
C VAL A 38 4.22 -13.44 -3.14
N PRO A 39 4.12 -14.46 -4.01
CA PRO A 39 5.28 -15.02 -4.71
C PRO A 39 6.00 -13.99 -5.60
N PRO A 40 7.33 -14.09 -5.81
CA PRO A 40 8.12 -13.13 -6.58
C PRO A 40 7.61 -12.87 -8.00
N ALA A 41 7.19 -13.93 -8.70
CA ALA A 41 6.66 -13.81 -10.06
C ALA A 41 5.32 -13.04 -10.07
N ARG A 42 4.45 -13.33 -9.09
CA ARG A 42 3.17 -12.65 -8.92
C ARG A 42 3.37 -11.18 -8.52
N PHE A 43 4.33 -10.91 -7.64
CA PHE A 43 4.75 -9.56 -7.24
C PHE A 43 5.18 -8.72 -8.44
N ARG A 44 6.06 -9.26 -9.30
CA ARG A 44 6.48 -8.58 -10.53
C ARG A 44 5.29 -8.31 -11.46
N MET A 45 4.47 -9.32 -11.73
CA MET A 45 3.30 -9.18 -12.60
C MET A 45 2.32 -8.12 -12.09
N MET A 46 2.03 -8.11 -10.78
CA MET A 46 1.14 -7.11 -10.16
C MET A 46 1.72 -5.69 -10.29
N SER A 47 3.04 -5.57 -10.13
CA SER A 47 3.75 -4.30 -10.27
C SER A 47 3.74 -3.77 -11.71
N GLU A 48 3.95 -4.63 -12.70
CA GLU A 48 3.93 -4.29 -14.13
C GLU A 48 2.52 -3.90 -14.61
N LEU A 49 1.50 -4.64 -14.16
CA LEU A 49 0.10 -4.39 -14.51
C LEU A 49 -0.52 -3.23 -13.73
N GLY A 50 0.18 -2.71 -12.71
CA GLY A 50 -0.39 -1.75 -11.75
C GLY A 50 -1.65 -2.29 -11.08
N MET A 51 -1.74 -3.61 -10.94
CA MET A 51 -2.89 -4.29 -10.37
C MET A 51 -2.75 -4.34 -8.87
N ALA A 52 -3.76 -3.82 -8.20
CA ALA A 52 -3.89 -3.99 -6.76
C ALA A 52 -4.09 -5.45 -6.37
N ALA A 53 -3.47 -5.88 -5.28
CA ALA A 53 -4.20 -6.79 -4.42
C ALA A 53 -5.35 -5.99 -3.80
N THR A 54 -6.55 -6.13 -4.36
CA THR A 54 -7.75 -5.61 -3.76
C THR A 54 -7.83 -6.15 -2.32
N PRO A 55 -8.05 -5.29 -1.30
CA PRO A 55 -8.29 -5.73 0.08
C PRO A 55 -9.42 -6.76 0.19
N SER A 56 -10.32 -6.80 -0.81
CA SER A 56 -11.40 -7.78 -0.92
C SER A 56 -10.90 -9.24 -1.00
N ALA A 57 -9.72 -9.49 -1.56
CA ALA A 57 -9.11 -10.82 -1.62
C ALA A 57 -8.55 -11.31 -0.26
N LEU A 58 -8.49 -10.45 0.76
CA LEU A 58 -8.08 -10.82 2.13
C LEU A 58 -9.19 -11.53 2.93
N ARG A 59 -10.38 -11.72 2.34
CA ARG A 59 -11.44 -12.56 2.92
C ARG A 59 -11.13 -14.05 2.72
N GLY A 60 -10.00 -14.49 3.27
CA GLY A 60 -9.67 -15.90 3.41
C GLY A 60 -10.41 -16.51 4.59
N GLY A 61 -11.45 -17.29 4.28
CA GLY A 61 -12.18 -18.17 5.20
C GLY A 61 -13.03 -17.43 6.23
N GLY A 62 -14.35 -17.62 6.18
CA GLY A 62 -15.25 -17.14 7.24
C GLY A 62 -14.75 -17.63 8.61
N PRO A 63 -14.49 -16.73 9.57
CA PRO A 63 -13.96 -17.13 10.87
C PRO A 63 -15.01 -17.96 11.62
N THR A 64 -14.68 -19.19 11.98
CA THR A 64 -15.50 -20.07 12.84
C THR A 64 -15.32 -19.72 14.33
N GLY A 65 -15.30 -18.43 14.66
CA GLY A 65 -15.08 -17.93 16.02
C GLY A 65 -15.34 -16.43 16.13
N HIS A 66 -15.35 -15.90 17.35
CA HIS A 66 -15.54 -14.47 17.58
C HIS A 66 -14.43 -13.67 16.91
N THR A 67 -14.81 -12.61 16.19
CA THR A 67 -13.88 -11.64 15.63
C THR A 67 -14.10 -10.27 16.23
N GLY A 68 -13.03 -9.62 16.64
CA GLY A 68 -13.04 -8.27 17.16
C GLY A 68 -12.68 -7.22 16.12
N THR A 69 -12.64 -5.98 16.61
CA THR A 69 -12.29 -4.79 15.85
C THR A 69 -11.20 -4.01 16.58
N VAL A 70 -10.27 -3.45 15.82
CA VAL A 70 -9.33 -2.45 16.34
C VAL A 70 -9.66 -1.10 15.72
N GLU A 71 -9.78 -0.08 16.56
CA GLU A 71 -10.06 1.30 16.17
C GLU A 71 -9.04 2.23 16.83
N GLY A 72 -8.83 3.40 16.26
CA GLY A 72 -7.99 4.42 16.88
C GLY A 72 -7.72 5.55 15.93
N GLU A 73 -6.97 6.53 16.40
CA GLU A 73 -6.56 7.69 15.62
C GLU A 73 -5.14 7.47 15.07
N LEU A 74 -4.95 7.80 13.78
CA LEU A 74 -3.65 7.73 13.14
C LEU A 74 -3.12 9.13 12.84
N TYR A 75 -1.94 9.41 13.40
CA TYR A 75 -1.27 10.69 13.30
C TYR A 75 -0.07 10.63 12.35
N VAL A 76 -0.05 11.54 11.38
CA VAL A 76 1.04 11.74 10.43
C VAL A 76 1.64 13.12 10.65
N PRO A 77 2.98 13.24 10.72
CA PRO A 77 3.63 14.55 10.71
C PRO A 77 3.19 15.39 9.51
N GLU A 78 3.11 16.71 9.69
CA GLU A 78 2.70 17.62 8.62
C GLU A 78 3.57 17.44 7.37
N THR A 79 2.91 17.41 6.20
CA THR A 79 3.56 17.21 4.90
C THR A 79 2.71 17.87 3.82
N ASP A 80 3.38 18.58 2.91
CA ASP A 80 2.74 19.26 1.77
C ASP A 80 2.44 18.30 0.60
N LEU A 81 2.90 17.05 0.71
CA LEU A 81 2.69 16.04 -0.32
C LEU A 81 1.32 15.38 -0.14
N PRO A 82 0.57 15.11 -1.22
CA PRO A 82 -0.60 14.24 -1.13
C PRO A 82 -0.14 12.84 -0.71
N ILE A 83 -0.64 12.36 0.42
CA ILE A 83 -0.27 11.08 1.01
C ILE A 83 -1.37 10.03 0.86
N ARG A 84 -0.96 8.78 1.01
CA ARG A 84 -1.84 7.65 1.29
C ARG A 84 -1.27 6.83 2.43
N ILE A 85 -2.16 6.43 3.33
CA ILE A 85 -1.84 5.77 4.59
C ILE A 85 -2.45 4.38 4.54
N TYR A 86 -1.62 3.37 4.75
CA TYR A 86 -2.05 1.98 4.88
C TYR A 86 -1.88 1.58 6.34
N VAL A 87 -2.96 1.14 6.96
CA VAL A 87 -2.94 0.61 8.33
C VAL A 87 -3.31 -0.85 8.27
N ALA A 88 -2.56 -1.70 8.95
CA ALA A 88 -2.80 -3.12 8.88
C ALA A 88 -2.37 -3.85 10.16
N ALA A 89 -3.06 -4.97 10.43
CA ALA A 89 -2.80 -5.84 11.56
C ALA A 89 -2.03 -7.11 11.14
N PHE A 90 -0.96 -7.39 11.88
CA PHE A 90 -0.05 -8.52 11.68
C PHE A 90 -0.02 -9.43 12.88
N LYS A 91 0.25 -10.72 12.64
CA LYS A 91 0.43 -11.70 13.72
C LYS A 91 1.81 -11.59 14.36
N GLU A 92 2.82 -11.23 13.58
CA GLU A 92 4.20 -11.08 14.02
C GLU A 92 4.55 -9.60 14.25
N SER A 93 5.54 -9.34 15.11
CA SER A 93 6.00 -7.98 15.45
C SER A 93 6.74 -7.29 14.31
N ILE A 94 7.40 -8.10 13.46
CA ILE A 94 7.94 -7.68 12.18
C ILE A 94 6.82 -7.87 11.16
N PRO A 95 6.46 -6.84 10.37
CA PRO A 95 5.35 -6.91 9.42
C PRO A 95 5.74 -7.74 8.18
N GLU A 96 5.94 -9.04 8.37
CA GLU A 96 6.16 -10.03 7.32
C GLU A 96 4.81 -10.64 6.89
N GLY A 97 4.57 -10.72 5.58
CA GLY A 97 3.48 -11.47 5.00
C GLY A 97 2.20 -10.67 4.78
N GLN A 98 1.09 -11.38 4.59
CA GLN A 98 -0.21 -10.75 4.33
C GLN A 98 -0.85 -10.25 5.63
N PRO A 99 -1.41 -9.04 5.64
CA PRO A 99 -2.13 -8.55 6.80
C PRO A 99 -3.45 -9.30 6.97
N LYS A 100 -3.89 -9.49 8.21
CA LYS A 100 -5.19 -10.14 8.48
C LYS A 100 -6.37 -9.18 8.25
N ALA A 101 -6.15 -7.90 8.51
CA ALA A 101 -7.07 -6.81 8.23
C ALA A 101 -6.26 -5.58 7.81
N CYS A 102 -6.84 -4.74 6.95
CA CYS A 102 -6.24 -3.48 6.53
C CYS A 102 -7.30 -2.39 6.33
N ASP A 103 -6.86 -1.15 6.49
CA ASP A 103 -7.59 0.05 6.19
C ASP A 103 -6.70 1.03 5.42
N ILE A 104 -7.30 1.91 4.61
CA ILE A 104 -6.60 2.85 3.73
C ILE A 104 -7.18 4.24 3.94
N LEU A 105 -6.34 5.19 4.32
CA LEU A 105 -6.71 6.59 4.55
C LEU A 105 -5.94 7.51 3.60
N ASP A 106 -6.53 8.66 3.28
CA ASP A 106 -5.86 9.72 2.50
C ASP A 106 -5.36 10.89 3.38
N LYS A 107 -5.64 10.86 4.70
CA LYS A 107 -5.21 11.87 5.68
C LYS A 107 -5.20 11.29 7.10
N THR A 108 -4.59 12.00 8.04
CA THR A 108 -4.71 11.73 9.49
C THR A 108 -6.16 11.68 9.93
N GLY A 109 -6.46 10.75 10.84
CA GLY A 109 -7.80 10.54 11.37
C GLY A 109 -8.06 9.10 11.80
N PRO A 110 -9.35 8.76 12.02
CA PRO A 110 -9.73 7.48 12.57
C PRO A 110 -9.57 6.36 11.55
N TYR A 111 -9.06 5.21 12.01
CA TYR A 111 -8.97 3.98 11.22
C TYR A 111 -9.74 2.84 11.90
N ARG A 112 -10.12 1.82 11.12
CA ARG A 112 -10.84 0.65 11.64
C ARG A 112 -10.40 -0.66 10.97
N LEU A 113 -9.95 -1.61 11.78
CA LEU A 113 -9.56 -2.96 11.35
C LEU A 113 -10.55 -4.00 11.89
N THR A 114 -11.44 -4.48 11.03
CA THR A 114 -12.49 -5.45 11.39
C THR A 114 -12.10 -6.90 11.07
N GLY A 115 -12.73 -7.87 11.74
CA GLY A 115 -12.62 -9.28 11.38
C GLY A 115 -11.34 -9.93 11.90
N LEU A 116 -10.77 -9.38 12.98
CA LEU A 116 -9.58 -9.92 13.62
C LEU A 116 -9.99 -11.06 14.57
N PRO A 117 -9.51 -12.30 14.38
CA PRO A 117 -9.73 -13.37 15.34
C PRO A 117 -9.13 -13.04 16.71
N ASP A 118 -9.62 -13.74 17.73
CA ASP A 118 -9.02 -13.69 19.07
C ASP A 118 -7.51 -13.97 19.04
N GLY A 119 -6.78 -13.19 19.83
CA GLY A 119 -5.34 -13.27 19.99
C GLY A 119 -4.64 -11.91 19.91
N GLN A 120 -3.31 -11.97 19.96
CA GLN A 120 -2.44 -10.80 19.90
C GLN A 120 -2.15 -10.40 18.44
N TRP A 121 -2.19 -9.08 18.19
CA TRP A 121 -2.00 -8.44 16.90
C TRP A 121 -1.09 -7.22 17.01
N PHE A 122 -0.32 -6.96 15.97
CA PHE A 122 0.56 -5.80 15.85
C PHE A 122 0.01 -4.88 14.77
N VAL A 123 -0.44 -3.69 15.16
CA VAL A 123 -0.90 -2.68 14.21
C VAL A 123 0.31 -1.92 13.67
N ARG A 124 0.37 -1.77 12.36
CA ARG A 124 1.43 -1.07 11.63
C ARG A 124 0.82 -0.14 10.60
N ALA A 125 1.47 1.00 10.40
CA ALA A 125 1.11 1.97 9.39
C ALA A 125 2.28 2.27 8.46
N ALA A 126 1.98 2.45 7.19
CA ALA A 126 2.90 2.95 6.17
C ALA A 126 2.26 4.13 5.44
N VAL A 127 2.97 5.25 5.37
CA VAL A 127 2.54 6.45 4.66
C VAL A 127 3.38 6.60 3.41
N VAL A 128 2.76 6.68 2.24
CA VAL A 128 3.44 6.84 0.96
C VAL A 128 2.99 8.13 0.26
N SER A 129 3.87 8.69 -0.56
CA SER A 129 3.48 9.76 -1.48
C SER A 129 2.55 9.21 -2.57
N ARG A 130 1.50 9.97 -2.91
CA ARG A 130 0.67 9.74 -4.09
C ARG A 130 1.28 10.36 -5.35
N VAL A 131 2.22 11.29 -5.20
CA VAL A 131 2.96 11.86 -6.33
C VAL A 131 3.91 10.78 -6.87
N PRO A 132 3.95 10.56 -8.20
CA PRO A 132 4.96 9.71 -8.80
C PRO A 132 6.36 10.23 -8.44
N VAL A 133 7.17 9.41 -7.77
CA VAL A 133 8.61 9.70 -7.63
C VAL A 133 9.27 9.17 -8.91
N GLU A 134 9.48 10.04 -9.88
CA GLU A 134 10.31 9.72 -11.04
C GLU A 134 11.76 9.49 -10.61
N PRO A 135 12.45 8.49 -11.20
CA PRO A 135 12.13 7.80 -12.45
C PRO A 135 11.42 6.45 -12.29
N ARG A 136 10.96 6.06 -11.09
CA ARG A 136 10.50 4.68 -10.81
C ARG A 136 9.19 4.67 -10.00
N PRO A 137 8.04 4.94 -10.64
CA PRO A 137 6.75 5.11 -9.97
C PRO A 137 6.25 3.89 -9.16
N TRP A 138 6.82 2.70 -9.39
CA TRP A 138 6.53 1.45 -8.67
C TRP A 138 7.39 1.27 -7.39
N VAL A 139 8.44 2.06 -7.19
CA VAL A 139 9.26 2.05 -5.95
C VAL A 139 8.76 3.15 -5.02
N ARG A 140 7.54 3.02 -4.51
CA ARG A 140 7.04 3.94 -3.47
C ARG A 140 7.61 3.52 -2.13
N GLN A 141 8.71 4.16 -1.72
CA GLN A 141 9.20 4.03 -0.35
C GLN A 141 8.26 4.77 0.61
N PRO A 142 7.96 4.21 1.79
CA PRO A 142 7.23 4.93 2.82
C PRO A 142 7.98 6.21 3.22
N LEU A 143 7.27 7.34 3.25
CA LEU A 143 7.74 8.59 3.84
C LEU A 143 7.75 8.49 5.37
N PHE A 144 6.68 7.90 5.92
CA PHE A 144 6.51 7.70 7.35
C PHE A 144 6.08 6.26 7.63
N VAL A 145 6.48 5.77 8.81
CA VAL A 145 6.13 4.45 9.32
C VAL A 145 5.65 4.58 10.76
N GLY A 146 4.66 3.78 11.14
CA GLY A 146 4.08 3.83 12.47
C GLY A 146 3.69 2.46 13.00
N SER A 147 3.48 2.42 14.31
CA SER A 147 3.01 1.24 15.01
C SER A 147 2.20 1.64 16.23
N SER A 148 1.25 0.80 16.65
CA SER A 148 0.69 0.90 17.99
C SER A 148 1.80 0.74 19.04
N HIS A 149 1.71 1.47 20.16
CA HIS A 149 2.70 1.41 21.23
C HIS A 149 2.83 0.02 21.87
N ARG A 150 1.73 -0.73 21.92
CA ARG A 150 1.67 -2.09 22.44
C ARG A 150 0.95 -3.00 21.45
N PRO A 151 1.20 -4.32 21.50
CA PRO A 151 0.38 -5.29 20.78
C PRO A 151 -1.06 -5.20 21.27
N VAL A 152 -2.01 -5.29 20.35
CA VAL A 152 -3.44 -5.27 20.64
C VAL A 152 -3.91 -6.70 20.86
N VAL A 153 -4.67 -6.94 21.93
CA VAL A 153 -5.21 -8.27 22.24
C VAL A 153 -6.71 -8.25 21.98
N ILE A 154 -7.15 -9.07 21.03
CA ILE A 154 -8.56 -9.28 20.72
C ILE A 154 -9.04 -10.50 21.48
N SER A 155 -10.17 -10.39 22.16
CA SER A 155 -10.82 -11.49 22.87
C SER A 155 -12.34 -11.32 22.80
N ALA A 156 -13.06 -12.42 22.58
CA ALA A 156 -14.52 -12.47 22.62
C ALA A 156 -15.22 -11.47 21.68
N GLY A 157 -14.59 -11.12 20.56
CA GLY A 157 -15.18 -10.20 19.58
C GLY A 157 -15.24 -8.73 20.01
N GLY A 158 -14.50 -8.35 21.06
CA GLY A 158 -14.47 -6.97 21.55
C GLY A 158 -13.88 -5.97 20.55
N THR A 159 -14.16 -4.70 20.80
CA THR A 159 -13.48 -3.57 20.14
C THR A 159 -12.39 -3.04 21.05
N VAL A 160 -11.20 -2.84 20.49
CA VAL A 160 -10.04 -2.34 21.23
C VAL A 160 -9.52 -1.07 20.57
N GLU A 161 -9.27 -0.06 21.40
CA GLU A 161 -8.71 1.22 20.97
C GLU A 161 -7.18 1.16 20.96
N ALA A 162 -6.57 1.61 19.85
CA ALA A 162 -5.13 1.64 19.66
C ALA A 162 -4.71 2.76 18.72
N ASP A 163 -4.19 3.85 19.25
CA ASP A 163 -3.66 4.93 18.41
C ASP A 163 -2.35 4.54 17.73
N VAL A 164 -2.13 5.13 16.55
CA VAL A 164 -0.92 4.93 15.76
C VAL A 164 -0.24 6.27 15.50
N MET A 165 0.95 6.42 16.06
CA MET A 165 1.84 7.54 15.78
C MET A 165 2.83 7.14 14.70
N THR A 166 2.87 7.88 13.60
CA THR A 166 3.88 7.66 12.56
C THR A 166 5.07 8.58 12.75
N ARG A 167 6.23 8.14 12.29
CA ARG A 167 7.48 8.89 12.30
C ARG A 167 8.20 8.74 10.96
N PRO A 168 9.13 9.67 10.62
CA PRO A 168 9.92 9.54 9.42
C PRO A 168 10.61 8.18 9.35
N LEU A 169 10.68 7.62 8.14
CA LEU A 169 11.44 6.40 7.89
C LEU A 169 12.93 6.66 8.21
N SER A 170 13.49 5.84 9.07
CA SER A 170 14.91 5.86 9.44
C SER A 170 15.67 4.73 8.75
N LYS A 171 17.00 4.85 8.64
CA LYS A 171 17.86 3.79 8.09
C LYS A 171 17.85 2.49 8.90
N LEU A 172 17.38 2.54 10.16
CA LEU A 172 17.28 1.39 11.05
C LEU A 172 15.93 0.67 10.91
N ASP A 173 14.97 1.26 10.20
CA ASP A 173 13.71 0.61 9.94
C ASP A 173 13.92 -0.55 8.97
N ILE A 174 13.50 -1.73 9.40
CA ILE A 174 13.40 -2.89 8.53
C ILE A 174 12.47 -2.47 7.38
N PRO A 175 12.90 -2.60 6.11
CA PRO A 175 12.12 -2.13 4.98
C PRO A 175 10.73 -2.75 5.06
N ILE A 176 9.68 -1.93 5.12
CA ILE A 176 8.30 -2.42 5.25
C ILE A 176 8.10 -3.54 4.23
N LEU A 177 7.92 -4.75 4.76
CA LEU A 177 8.01 -5.95 3.93
C LEU A 177 6.74 -6.15 3.11
N LEU A 178 5.68 -5.38 3.37
CA LEU A 178 4.50 -5.40 2.55
C LEU A 178 4.62 -4.64 1.22
N ALA A 179 3.98 -5.24 0.22
CA ALA A 179 3.56 -4.67 -1.05
C ALA A 179 2.46 -3.59 -0.89
N LEU A 180 2.52 -2.72 0.12
CA LEU A 180 1.39 -1.81 0.44
C LEU A 180 1.03 -0.81 -0.67
N PRO A 181 1.97 -0.25 -1.46
CA PRO A 181 1.59 0.59 -2.59
C PRO A 181 0.97 -0.20 -3.76
N GLU A 182 1.11 -1.53 -3.78
CA GLU A 182 0.58 -2.44 -4.80
C GLU A 182 -0.81 -2.99 -4.42
N LEU A 183 -1.45 -2.44 -3.38
CA LEU A 183 -2.86 -2.70 -3.04
C LEU A 183 -3.79 -1.60 -3.58
N ASP A 184 -3.22 -0.55 -4.16
CA ASP A 184 -3.93 0.57 -4.74
C ASP A 184 -4.39 0.23 -6.15
N GLY A 185 -5.66 -0.14 -6.26
CA GLY A 185 -6.26 -0.30 -7.58
C GLY A 185 -6.12 1.05 -8.25
N ARG A 186 -5.57 1.11 -9.47
CA ARG A 186 -5.59 2.33 -10.26
C ARG A 186 -7.04 2.83 -10.32
N LYS A 187 -7.43 3.77 -9.45
CA LYS A 187 -8.36 4.80 -9.86
C LYS A 187 -7.51 5.75 -10.69
N PRO A 188 -7.80 5.88 -12.00
CA PRO A 188 -7.14 6.90 -12.81
C PRO A 188 -7.22 8.21 -12.04
N LEU A 189 -6.10 8.91 -11.97
CA LEU A 189 -6.11 10.33 -11.66
C LEU A 189 -7.18 10.94 -12.56
N GLU A 190 -8.28 11.45 -11.99
CA GLU A 190 -8.98 12.53 -12.65
C GLU A 190 -8.00 13.69 -12.64
N VAL A 191 -7.14 13.69 -13.66
CA VAL A 191 -6.43 14.87 -14.11
C VAL A 191 -7.55 15.80 -14.51
N GLY A 192 -7.90 16.74 -13.63
CA GLY A 192 -8.69 17.89 -14.00
C GLY A 192 -7.98 18.50 -15.20
N LEU A 193 -8.54 18.29 -16.39
CA LEU A 193 -8.05 18.94 -17.60
C LEU A 193 -8.01 20.43 -17.30
N PRO A 194 -6.90 21.14 -17.59
CA PRO A 194 -6.94 22.58 -17.56
C PRO A 194 -8.05 23.01 -18.51
N ALA A 195 -9.01 23.79 -18.00
CA ALA A 195 -10.09 24.34 -18.79
C ALA A 195 -9.49 25.01 -20.02
N GLN A 196 -9.65 24.37 -21.19
CA GLN A 196 -9.24 24.97 -22.44
C GLN A 196 -10.07 26.23 -22.60
N ARG A 197 -9.40 27.37 -22.47
CA ARG A 197 -9.91 28.69 -22.77
C ARG A 197 -10.37 28.65 -24.22
N VAL A 198 -11.67 28.49 -24.42
CA VAL A 198 -12.31 28.60 -25.73
C VAL A 198 -12.07 30.04 -26.20
N VAL A 199 -11.05 30.22 -27.03
CA VAL A 199 -10.89 31.44 -27.81
C VAL A 199 -12.03 31.43 -28.82
N ARG A 200 -13.09 32.17 -28.48
CA ARG A 200 -14.23 32.45 -29.34
C ARG A 200 -13.70 33.22 -30.55
N LEU A 201 -13.47 32.52 -31.67
CA LEU A 201 -13.27 33.21 -32.96
C LEU A 201 -14.57 33.92 -33.30
N ALA A 202 -14.55 35.25 -33.19
CA ALA A 202 -15.62 36.12 -33.62
C ALA A 202 -15.88 35.90 -35.11
N ARG A 203 -17.08 35.40 -35.45
CA ARG A 203 -17.60 35.45 -36.81
C ARG A 203 -17.77 36.93 -37.18
N SER A 204 -17.06 37.35 -38.23
CA SER A 204 -17.31 38.65 -38.87
C SER A 204 -18.51 38.54 -39.82
N PRO A 205 -19.22 39.66 -40.08
CA PRO A 205 -20.61 39.66 -40.52
C PRO A 205 -20.77 39.55 -42.04
N GLY A 206 -21.95 39.08 -42.44
CA GLY A 206 -22.36 38.90 -43.82
C GLY A 206 -22.32 40.19 -44.64
N ILE A 207 -21.82 40.06 -45.86
CA ILE A 207 -21.99 41.06 -46.91
C ILE A 207 -23.15 40.60 -47.78
N SER A 208 -24.21 41.40 -47.71
CA SER A 208 -25.35 41.42 -48.62
C SER A 208 -24.88 41.70 -50.06
N ARG A 209 -25.41 40.96 -51.04
CA ARG A 209 -25.48 41.42 -52.42
C ARG A 209 -26.84 41.08 -53.02
N SER A 210 -27.64 42.13 -53.16
CA SER A 210 -28.72 42.27 -54.12
C SER A 210 -28.17 42.26 -55.55
N GLY A 211 -28.89 41.58 -56.44
CA GLY A 211 -28.71 41.59 -57.89
C GLY A 211 -29.73 40.65 -58.51
#